data_AF-A0A662TC85-F1
#
_entry.id   AF-A0A662TC85-F1
#
_cell.length_a   1.000
_cell.length_b   1.000
_cell.length_c   1.000
_cell.angle_alpha   90.00
_cell.angle_beta   90.00
_cell.angle_gamma   90.00
#
_symmetry.space_group_name_H-M   'P 1'
#
loop_
_entity.id
_entity.type
_entity.pdbx_description
1 polymer ?
#
loop_
_entity_poly.entity_id
_entity_poly.type
_entity_poly.pdbx_seq_one_letter_code
_entity_poly.pdbx_strand_id
1 'polypeptide(L)'
;MIPKIAVSNFGGGKSLVDWILGVMRECYNRIPHGVEFVDLYIFSDSTLARGFLAREVRAMSISSVGFSGRYFAMHDAWKGTPRIVICLDKMLKLPRLVQVGGIRHEVGHSILHGSIEYYVIPIPQPLRELGRTFNLSISYLTNILYLISVAVKDYEVTRLLHEAGYVDDQMEYIRYILTPSEEEIEGWNLARGNAPAELLYLASQLKCLGCAAPLTSAEKLEKRVTEWMRGSVMHLPKEYGENLLRICLEEFRDFKTDTIENIMKASRAFCELIAVPLMERGCLL
;
A
#
# COMPACT_ATOMS: atom_id res chain seq x y z
N MET A 1 22.06 2.06 13.53
CA MET A 1 21.70 2.99 14.62
C MET A 1 20.23 2.76 14.92
N ILE A 2 19.81 2.62 16.17
CA ILE A 2 18.37 2.46 16.47
C ILE A 2 17.73 3.84 16.53
N PRO A 3 16.62 4.10 15.80
CA PRO A 3 15.95 5.39 15.86
C PRO A 3 15.33 5.60 17.25
N LYS A 4 15.18 6.86 17.64
CA LYS A 4 14.36 7.21 18.79
C LYS A 4 12.89 6.99 18.44
N ILE A 5 12.24 6.04 19.11
CA ILE A 5 10.82 5.74 18.91
C ILE A 5 10.01 6.45 19.99
N ALA A 6 9.21 7.46 19.62
CA ALA A 6 8.29 8.14 20.53
C ALA A 6 6.94 7.43 20.54
N VAL A 7 6.51 6.95 21.71
CA VAL A 7 5.31 6.12 21.82
C VAL A 7 4.13 6.92 22.35
N SER A 8 3.06 6.97 21.56
CA SER A 8 1.74 7.46 21.97
C SER A 8 0.79 6.27 22.12
N ASN A 9 0.51 5.87 23.36
CA ASN A 9 -0.28 4.70 23.68
C ASN A 9 -1.71 5.06 24.11
N PHE A 10 -2.69 4.72 23.28
CA PHE A 10 -4.12 4.96 23.48
C PHE A 10 -4.86 3.65 23.76
N GLY A 11 -4.44 2.92 24.81
CA GLY A 11 -5.16 1.75 25.32
C GLY A 11 -4.48 0.38 25.18
N GLY A 12 -3.20 0.33 24.77
CA GLY A 12 -2.40 -0.90 24.72
C GLY A 12 -1.78 -1.28 26.07
N GLY A 13 -1.82 -2.58 26.41
CA GLY A 13 -1.14 -3.11 27.59
C GLY A 13 0.39 -3.06 27.43
N LYS A 14 1.11 -2.77 28.53
CA LYS A 14 2.57 -2.56 28.53
C LYS A 14 3.35 -3.69 27.83
N SER A 15 3.06 -4.95 28.16
CA SER A 15 3.74 -6.11 27.55
C SER A 15 3.56 -6.20 26.04
N LEU A 16 2.39 -5.82 25.53
CA LEU A 16 2.10 -5.82 24.09
C LEU A 16 2.84 -4.69 23.38
N VAL A 17 2.88 -3.50 23.99
CA VAL A 17 3.66 -2.35 23.49
C VAL A 17 5.15 -2.69 23.44
N ASP A 18 5.69 -3.30 24.51
CA ASP A 18 7.08 -3.72 24.58
C ASP A 18 7.42 -4.77 23.50
N TRP A 19 6.49 -5.68 23.22
CA TRP A 19 6.66 -6.65 22.12
C TRP A 19 6.69 -5.97 20.74
N ILE A 20 5.76 -5.06 20.45
CA ILE A 20 5.74 -4.29 19.19
C ILE A 20 7.07 -3.55 19.00
N LEU A 21 7.53 -2.84 20.04
CA LEU A 21 8.81 -2.15 20.03
C LEU A 21 9.98 -3.11 19.79
N GLY A 22 9.92 -4.33 20.35
CA GLY A 22 10.90 -5.37 20.10
C GLY A 22 10.99 -5.76 18.62
N VAL A 23 9.85 -5.98 17.96
CA VAL A 23 9.79 -6.27 16.52
C VAL A 23 10.36 -5.11 15.70
N MET A 24 9.97 -3.88 16.01
CA MET A 24 10.44 -2.69 15.30
C MET A 24 11.95 -2.50 15.45
N ARG A 25 12.47 -2.57 16.69
CA ARG A 25 13.90 -2.41 16.98
C ARG A 25 14.74 -3.49 16.33
N GLU A 26 14.25 -4.73 16.28
CA GLU A 26 14.93 -5.81 15.56
C GLU A 26 15.07 -5.48 14.07
N CYS A 27 13.99 -4.99 13.45
CA CYS A 27 13.99 -4.60 12.04
C CYS A 27 14.97 -3.44 11.75
N TYR A 28 14.92 -2.35 12.53
CA TYR A 28 15.86 -1.23 12.42
C TYR A 28 17.32 -1.64 12.66
N ASN A 29 17.58 -2.61 13.54
CA ASN A 29 18.95 -3.09 13.77
C ASN A 29 19.50 -3.90 12.59
N ARG A 30 18.64 -4.61 11.86
CA ARG A 30 19.05 -5.48 10.77
C ARG A 30 19.28 -4.72 9.47
N ILE A 31 18.40 -3.76 9.18
CA ILE A 31 18.40 -3.06 7.90
C ILE A 31 19.20 -1.75 8.01
N PRO A 32 20.21 -1.50 7.17
CA PRO A 32 20.88 -0.21 7.13
C PRO A 32 19.92 0.93 6.79
N HIS A 33 19.92 2.00 7.59
CA HIS A 33 19.01 3.13 7.38
C HIS A 33 19.56 4.44 7.97
N GLY A 34 18.99 5.56 7.52
CA GLY A 34 19.24 6.91 8.05
C GLY A 34 18.18 7.42 9.03
N VAL A 35 17.18 6.60 9.38
CA VAL A 35 16.08 7.01 10.26
C VAL A 35 16.59 7.36 11.66
N GLU A 36 16.35 8.60 12.10
CA GLU A 36 16.74 9.09 13.44
C GLU A 36 15.60 9.03 14.44
N PHE A 37 14.37 9.31 13.99
CA PHE A 37 13.19 9.43 14.84
C PHE A 37 11.96 8.86 14.16
N VAL A 38 11.11 8.18 14.93
CA VAL A 38 9.84 7.59 14.46
C VAL A 38 8.78 7.75 15.53
N ASP A 39 7.59 8.20 15.14
CA ASP A 39 6.41 8.20 15.99
C ASP A 39 5.69 6.85 15.93
N LEU A 40 5.42 6.24 17.08
CA LEU A 40 4.61 5.02 17.19
C LEU A 40 3.31 5.33 17.92
N TYR A 41 2.20 5.23 17.20
CA TYR A 41 0.86 5.45 17.72
C TYR A 41 0.14 4.11 17.85
N ILE A 42 -0.29 3.78 19.06
CA ILE A 42 -0.97 2.50 19.35
C ILE A 42 -2.38 2.82 19.82
N PHE A 43 -3.38 2.32 19.08
CA PHE A 43 -4.79 2.47 19.43
C PHE A 43 -5.38 1.11 19.78
N SER A 44 -6.11 1.03 20.90
CA SER A 44 -6.87 -0.18 21.22
C SER A 44 -8.05 -0.43 20.27
N ASP A 45 -8.58 0.63 19.66
CA ASP A 45 -9.77 0.61 18.78
C ASP A 45 -9.46 1.33 17.46
N SER A 46 -9.63 0.63 16.35
CA SER A 46 -9.41 1.15 14.99
C SER A 46 -10.37 2.29 14.61
N THR A 47 -11.53 2.38 15.25
CA THR A 47 -12.48 3.49 15.08
C THR A 47 -11.91 4.80 15.64
N LEU A 48 -11.25 4.74 16.79
CA LEU A 48 -10.55 5.89 17.37
C LEU A 48 -9.39 6.34 16.48
N ALA A 49 -8.59 5.40 15.99
CA ALA A 49 -7.51 5.69 15.05
C ALA A 49 -8.04 6.37 13.79
N ARG A 50 -9.12 5.86 13.20
CA ARG A 50 -9.76 6.45 12.01
C ARG A 50 -10.27 7.86 12.28
N GLY A 51 -10.95 8.10 13.41
CA GLY A 51 -11.43 9.42 13.80
C GLY A 51 -10.30 10.43 13.99
N PHE A 52 -9.22 9.99 14.63
CA PHE A 52 -8.00 10.79 14.84
C PHE A 52 -7.37 11.19 13.50
N LEU A 53 -7.11 10.23 12.61
CA LEU A 53 -6.49 10.45 11.31
C LEU A 53 -7.38 11.30 10.38
N ALA A 54 -8.68 11.04 10.35
CA ALA A 54 -9.60 11.79 9.51
C ALA A 54 -9.65 13.27 9.89
N ARG A 55 -9.49 13.60 11.17
CA ARG A 55 -9.37 14.99 11.63
C ARG A 55 -8.08 15.64 11.14
N GLU A 56 -6.97 14.91 11.17
CA GLU A 56 -5.67 15.40 10.71
C GLU A 56 -5.63 15.62 9.19
N VAL A 57 -6.12 14.65 8.41
CA VAL A 57 -6.19 14.74 6.95
C VAL A 57 -7.03 15.95 6.53
N ARG A 58 -8.19 16.18 7.17
CA ARG A 58 -9.02 17.36 6.91
C ARG A 58 -8.31 18.67 7.25
N ALA A 59 -7.52 18.70 8.33
CA ALA A 59 -6.79 19.90 8.73
C ALA A 59 -5.63 20.24 7.79
N MET A 60 -5.05 19.23 7.12
CA MET A 60 -3.86 19.39 6.26
C MET A 60 -4.16 19.29 4.75
N SER A 61 -5.44 19.16 4.35
CA SER A 61 -5.89 18.99 2.96
C SER A 61 -5.13 17.91 2.19
N ILE A 62 -4.75 16.84 2.87
CA ILE A 62 -3.97 15.73 2.29
C ILE A 62 -4.91 14.85 1.47
N SER A 63 -4.49 14.51 0.26
CA SER A 63 -5.15 13.44 -0.50
C SER A 63 -4.76 12.09 0.12
N SER A 64 -5.66 11.50 0.89
CA SER A 64 -5.52 10.13 1.38
C SER A 64 -6.74 9.31 0.97
N VAL A 65 -6.52 8.16 0.34
CA VAL A 65 -7.53 7.10 0.39
C VAL A 65 -7.49 6.60 1.83
N GLY A 66 -8.61 6.76 2.56
CA GLY A 66 -8.67 6.59 4.01
C GLY A 66 -8.09 5.26 4.49
N PHE A 67 -7.73 5.20 5.79
CA PHE A 67 -7.27 3.96 6.43
C PHE A 67 -8.27 2.84 6.16
N SER A 68 -7.89 1.92 5.26
CA SER A 68 -8.83 0.90 4.80
C SER A 68 -9.24 -0.02 5.97
N GLY A 69 -10.45 -0.58 5.89
CA GLY A 69 -11.04 -1.41 6.93
C GLY A 69 -10.18 -2.61 7.34
N ARG A 70 -9.31 -3.09 6.45
CA ARG A 70 -8.55 -4.33 6.64
C ARG A 70 -7.19 -4.17 7.31
N TYR A 71 -6.45 -3.10 7.00
CA TYR A 71 -5.10 -2.93 7.55
C TYR A 71 -5.16 -2.67 9.06
N PHE A 72 -4.29 -3.36 9.81
CA PHE A 72 -4.11 -3.13 11.24
C PHE A 72 -3.00 -2.14 11.54
N ALA A 73 -2.10 -1.91 10.58
CA ALA A 73 -1.01 -0.95 10.68
C ALA A 73 -0.99 -0.03 9.45
N MET A 74 -0.39 1.15 9.59
CA MET A 74 -0.10 2.05 8.49
C MET A 74 1.09 2.94 8.82
N HIS A 75 1.70 3.49 7.77
CA HIS A 75 2.75 4.48 7.84
C HIS A 75 2.32 5.79 7.16
N ASP A 76 2.67 6.92 7.77
CA ASP A 76 2.67 8.23 7.13
C ASP A 76 3.91 9.06 7.49
N ALA A 77 4.27 10.03 6.65
CA ALA A 77 5.34 11.00 6.97
C ALA A 77 4.98 12.44 6.54
N TRP A 78 3.69 12.74 6.36
CA TRP A 78 3.24 14.03 5.83
C TRP A 78 3.52 15.23 6.76
N LYS A 79 3.86 14.98 8.03
CA LYS A 79 4.31 16.01 8.98
C LYS A 79 5.83 16.21 9.00
N GLY A 80 6.57 15.52 8.12
CA GLY A 80 8.03 15.54 8.07
C GLY A 80 8.72 14.58 9.06
N THR A 81 7.96 13.82 9.84
CA THR A 81 8.46 12.75 10.71
C THR A 81 7.71 11.46 10.38
N PRO A 82 8.39 10.32 10.18
CA PRO A 82 7.72 9.06 9.92
C PRO A 82 6.94 8.63 11.15
N ARG A 83 5.70 8.23 10.92
CA ARG A 83 4.75 7.78 11.92
C ARG A 83 4.18 6.44 11.52
N ILE A 84 4.17 5.51 12.46
CA ILE A 84 3.55 4.20 12.35
C ILE A 84 2.37 4.16 13.31
N VAL A 85 1.19 3.82 12.78
CA VAL A 85 -0.05 3.66 13.55
C VAL A 85 -0.42 2.19 13.58
N ILE A 86 -0.73 1.65 14.76
CA ILE A 86 -1.15 0.25 14.95
C ILE A 86 -2.49 0.22 15.69
N CYS A 87 -3.45 -0.53 15.15
CA CYS A 87 -4.77 -0.80 15.73
C CYS A 87 -4.82 -2.21 16.32
N LEU A 88 -4.90 -2.32 17.65
CA LEU A 88 -4.77 -3.58 18.37
C LEU A 88 -5.98 -4.50 18.21
N ASP A 89 -7.19 -3.94 18.18
CA ASP A 89 -8.45 -4.66 17.90
C ASP A 89 -8.42 -5.47 16.60
N LYS A 90 -7.71 -4.96 15.60
CA LYS A 90 -7.47 -5.65 14.33
C LYS A 90 -6.29 -6.60 14.41
N MET A 91 -5.14 -6.11 14.89
CA MET A 91 -3.88 -6.86 14.92
C MET A 91 -4.02 -8.17 15.70
N LEU A 92 -4.67 -8.13 16.88
CA LEU A 92 -4.76 -9.28 17.78
C LEU A 92 -5.65 -10.41 17.26
N LYS A 93 -6.46 -10.16 16.22
CA LYS A 93 -7.27 -11.19 15.54
C LYS A 93 -6.47 -11.98 14.50
N LEU A 94 -5.26 -11.54 14.16
CA LEU A 94 -4.46 -12.10 13.08
C LEU A 94 -3.44 -13.12 13.60
N PRO A 95 -3.03 -14.10 12.79
CA PRO A 95 -1.91 -14.99 13.12
C PRO A 95 -0.64 -14.22 13.43
N ARG A 96 0.20 -14.76 14.32
CA ARG A 96 1.39 -14.05 14.83
C ARG A 96 2.36 -13.61 13.72
N LEU A 97 2.56 -14.44 12.69
CA LEU A 97 3.44 -14.10 11.57
C LEU A 97 2.89 -12.94 10.74
N VAL A 98 1.57 -12.84 10.55
CA VAL A 98 0.93 -11.71 9.87
C VAL A 98 1.12 -10.43 10.66
N GLN A 99 1.01 -10.49 12.00
CA GLN A 99 1.27 -9.33 12.86
C GLN A 99 2.72 -8.84 12.73
N VAL A 100 3.69 -9.75 12.80
CA VAL A 100 5.12 -9.43 12.65
C VAL A 100 5.39 -8.86 11.26
N GLY A 101 4.86 -9.50 10.22
CA GLY A 101 5.06 -9.10 8.83
C GLY A 101 4.53 -7.70 8.56
N GLY A 102 3.31 -7.39 9.02
CA GLY A 102 2.75 -6.05 8.87
C GLY A 102 3.48 -4.97 9.69
N ILE A 103 3.96 -5.27 10.91
CA ILE A 103 4.78 -4.31 11.68
C ILE A 103 6.09 -4.02 10.94
N ARG A 104 6.77 -5.06 10.43
CA ARG A 104 8.01 -4.90 9.66
C ARG A 104 7.79 -4.15 8.35
N HIS A 105 6.65 -4.37 7.69
CA HIS A 105 6.24 -3.63 6.49
C HIS A 105 6.20 -2.12 6.76
N GLU A 106 5.53 -1.68 7.82
CA GLU A 106 5.49 -0.26 8.17
C GLU A 106 6.85 0.31 8.61
N VAL A 107 7.71 -0.51 9.23
CA VAL A 107 9.11 -0.14 9.49
C VAL A 107 9.87 0.05 8.18
N GLY A 108 9.70 -0.85 7.21
CA GLY A 108 10.30 -0.70 5.87
C GLY A 108 9.86 0.61 5.20
N HIS A 109 8.58 0.99 5.32
CA HIS A 109 8.13 2.30 4.84
C HIS A 109 8.82 3.47 5.54
N SER A 110 9.06 3.41 6.84
CA SER A 110 9.79 4.48 7.52
C SER A 110 11.26 4.58 7.06
N ILE A 111 11.86 3.44 6.68
CA ILE A 111 13.25 3.37 6.20
C ILE A 111 13.38 3.97 4.80
N LEU A 112 12.48 3.59 3.88
CA LEU A 112 12.56 4.03 2.48
C LEU A 112 11.81 5.34 2.21
N HIS A 113 10.72 5.59 2.93
CA HIS A 113 9.72 6.60 2.59
C HIS A 113 9.31 7.48 3.78
N GLY A 114 10.19 7.59 4.79
CA GLY A 114 9.94 8.35 6.01
C GLY A 114 10.08 9.87 5.88
N SER A 115 10.30 10.40 4.68
CA SER A 115 10.42 11.83 4.41
C SER A 115 9.19 12.38 3.66
N ILE A 116 8.99 13.70 3.76
CA ILE A 116 7.87 14.39 3.12
C ILE A 116 7.95 14.40 1.59
N GLU A 117 9.13 14.22 1.01
CA GLU A 117 9.32 14.27 -0.46
C GLU A 117 8.51 13.18 -1.17
N TYR A 118 8.29 12.02 -0.54
CA TYR A 118 7.44 10.95 -1.05
C TYR A 118 5.93 11.24 -0.99
N TYR A 119 5.54 12.42 -0.50
CA TYR A 119 4.16 12.93 -0.48
C TYR A 119 3.97 14.12 -1.42
N VAL A 120 5.04 14.63 -2.04
CA VAL A 120 5.02 15.76 -2.99
C VAL A 120 5.34 15.24 -4.38
N ILE A 121 4.39 14.51 -4.97
CA ILE A 121 4.56 13.88 -6.28
C ILE A 121 3.76 14.67 -7.32
N PRO A 122 4.39 15.19 -8.40
CA PRO A 122 3.65 15.88 -9.45
C PRO A 122 2.77 14.89 -10.23
N ILE A 123 1.59 15.34 -10.68
CA ILE A 123 0.70 14.48 -11.48
C ILE A 123 1.40 14.11 -12.80
N PRO A 124 1.65 12.81 -13.05
CA PRO A 124 2.27 12.31 -14.26
C PRO A 124 1.53 12.75 -15.52
N GLN A 125 2.27 12.94 -16.63
CA GLN A 125 1.66 13.34 -17.91
C GLN A 125 0.52 12.40 -18.36
N PRO A 126 0.64 11.06 -18.32
CA PRO A 126 -0.46 10.17 -18.71
C PRO A 126 -1.75 10.40 -17.91
N LEU A 127 -1.64 10.66 -16.61
CA LEU A 127 -2.80 10.96 -15.76
C LEU A 127 -3.40 12.34 -16.07
N ARG A 128 -2.56 13.34 -16.41
CA ARG A 128 -3.05 14.66 -16.84
C ARG A 128 -3.81 14.58 -18.17
N GLU A 129 -3.32 13.77 -19.10
CA GLU A 129 -3.97 13.52 -20.38
C GLU A 129 -5.31 12.79 -20.18
N LEU A 130 -5.33 11.73 -19.37
CA LEU A 130 -6.55 11.04 -18.96
C LEU A 130 -7.60 12.02 -18.40
N GLY A 131 -7.17 12.92 -17.50
CA GLY A 131 -8.05 13.92 -16.91
C GLY A 131 -8.64 14.91 -17.92
N ARG A 132 -7.85 15.35 -18.89
CA ARG A 132 -8.31 16.24 -19.96
C ARG A 132 -9.28 15.54 -20.91
N THR A 133 -8.96 14.32 -21.32
CA THR A 133 -9.75 13.56 -22.29
C THR A 133 -11.13 13.17 -21.73
N PHE A 134 -11.17 12.74 -20.47
CA PHE A 134 -12.40 12.24 -19.84
C PHE A 134 -13.01 13.20 -18.80
N ASN A 135 -12.57 14.46 -18.78
CA ASN A 135 -13.04 15.51 -17.88
C ASN A 135 -13.03 15.10 -16.38
N LEU A 136 -11.96 14.42 -15.94
CA LEU A 136 -11.80 14.01 -14.54
C LEU A 136 -11.22 15.14 -13.71
N SER A 137 -11.71 15.30 -12.48
CA SER A 137 -11.23 16.33 -11.57
C SER A 137 -9.78 16.08 -11.13
N ILE A 138 -9.06 17.16 -10.81
CA ILE A 138 -7.71 17.07 -10.22
C ILE A 138 -7.73 16.19 -8.96
N SER A 139 -8.73 16.34 -8.10
CA SER A 139 -8.87 15.53 -6.88
C SER A 139 -8.98 14.03 -7.17
N TYR A 140 -9.70 13.66 -8.23
CA TYR A 140 -9.82 12.27 -8.66
C TYR A 140 -8.48 11.72 -9.17
N LEU A 141 -7.78 12.48 -10.01
CA LEU A 141 -6.45 12.09 -10.50
C LEU A 141 -5.42 11.94 -9.37
N THR A 142 -5.49 12.82 -8.35
CA THR A 142 -4.63 12.70 -7.18
C THR A 142 -4.92 11.44 -6.37
N ASN A 143 -6.18 10.99 -6.28
CA ASN A 143 -6.52 9.73 -5.63
C ASN A 143 -5.95 8.52 -6.40
N ILE A 144 -6.02 8.53 -7.73
CA ILE A 144 -5.41 7.48 -8.57
C ILE A 144 -3.89 7.48 -8.39
N LEU A 145 -3.25 8.65 -8.46
CA LEU A 145 -1.81 8.79 -8.23
C LEU A 145 -1.40 8.30 -6.84
N TYR A 146 -2.19 8.60 -5.81
CA TYR A 146 -1.93 8.12 -4.45
C TYR A 146 -1.94 6.59 -4.39
N LEU A 147 -2.94 5.92 -4.99
CA LEU A 147 -3.02 4.46 -5.00
C LEU A 147 -1.85 3.82 -5.75
N ILE A 148 -1.46 4.38 -6.89
CA ILE A 148 -0.28 3.94 -7.65
C ILE A 148 0.99 4.14 -6.84
N SER A 149 1.15 5.30 -6.18
CA SER A 149 2.29 5.60 -5.31
C SER A 149 2.41 4.58 -4.17
N VAL A 150 1.29 4.25 -3.51
CA VAL A 150 1.28 3.21 -2.47
C VAL A 150 1.72 1.86 -3.03
N ALA A 151 1.22 1.44 -4.20
CA ALA A 151 1.63 0.18 -4.82
C ALA A 151 3.14 0.09 -5.13
N VAL A 152 3.73 1.19 -5.62
CA VAL A 152 5.18 1.27 -5.87
C VAL A 152 5.97 1.22 -4.57
N LYS A 153 5.55 1.98 -3.55
CA LYS A 153 6.20 1.98 -2.24
C LYS A 153 6.10 0.62 -1.55
N ASP A 154 4.97 -0.07 -1.66
CA ASP A 154 4.77 -1.41 -1.13
C ASP A 154 5.67 -2.43 -1.83
N TYR A 155 5.84 -2.32 -3.16
CA TYR A 155 6.82 -3.12 -3.90
C TYR A 155 8.24 -2.90 -3.34
N GLU A 156 8.66 -1.64 -3.18
CA GLU A 156 10.01 -1.29 -2.74
C GLU A 156 10.29 -1.79 -1.31
N VAL A 157 9.29 -1.69 -0.42
CA VAL A 157 9.37 -2.21 0.96
C VAL A 157 9.46 -3.73 0.99
N THR A 158 8.61 -4.45 0.27
CA THR A 158 8.68 -5.92 0.25
C THR A 158 10.02 -6.39 -0.31
N ARG A 159 10.54 -5.72 -1.36
CA ARG A 159 11.88 -6.01 -1.91
C ARG A 159 12.96 -5.84 -0.83
N LEU A 160 12.97 -4.72 -0.12
CA LEU A 160 13.92 -4.45 0.97
C LEU A 160 13.84 -5.51 2.08
N LEU A 161 12.63 -5.86 2.54
CA LEU A 161 12.43 -6.83 3.61
C LEU A 161 12.87 -8.24 3.21
N HIS A 162 12.55 -8.64 1.97
CA HIS A 162 12.99 -9.91 1.42
C HIS A 162 14.53 -9.97 1.31
N GLU A 163 15.18 -8.92 0.81
CA GLU A 163 16.64 -8.81 0.73
C GLU A 163 17.31 -8.83 2.12
N ALA A 164 16.63 -8.32 3.15
CA ALA A 164 17.05 -8.42 4.55
C ALA A 164 16.78 -9.81 5.20
N GLY A 165 16.26 -10.77 4.42
CA GLY A 165 16.00 -12.14 4.85
C GLY A 165 14.69 -12.35 5.60
N TYR A 166 13.76 -11.38 5.59
CA TYR A 166 12.41 -11.56 6.13
C TYR A 166 11.53 -12.26 5.10
N VAL A 167 11.52 -13.59 5.14
CA VAL A 167 10.76 -14.40 4.18
C VAL A 167 9.43 -14.88 4.77
N ASP A 168 9.46 -15.59 5.89
CA ASP A 168 8.27 -16.28 6.41
C ASP A 168 7.14 -15.33 6.83
N ASP A 169 7.48 -14.26 7.55
CA ASP A 169 6.49 -13.27 7.98
C ASP A 169 5.94 -12.44 6.82
N GLN A 170 6.77 -12.13 5.82
CA GLN A 170 6.33 -11.41 4.62
C GLN A 170 5.44 -12.28 3.74
N MET A 171 5.76 -13.58 3.59
CA MET A 171 4.90 -14.52 2.87
C MET A 171 3.50 -14.64 3.50
N GLU A 172 3.42 -14.76 4.83
CA GLU A 172 2.13 -14.82 5.52
C GLU A 172 1.37 -13.49 5.47
N TYR A 173 2.07 -12.36 5.58
CA TYR A 173 1.47 -11.04 5.42
C TYR A 173 0.92 -10.83 4.01
N ILE A 174 1.69 -11.17 2.97
CA ILE A 174 1.28 -11.07 1.55
C ILE A 174 0.09 -11.97 1.27
N ARG A 175 0.11 -13.22 1.74
CA ARG A 175 -1.03 -14.13 1.61
C ARG A 175 -2.29 -13.55 2.26
N TYR A 176 -2.13 -12.93 3.43
CA TYR A 176 -3.24 -12.28 4.12
C TYR A 176 -3.81 -11.11 3.33
N ILE A 177 -3.00 -10.20 2.77
CA ILE A 177 -3.50 -9.03 2.04
C ILE A 177 -4.02 -9.37 0.63
N LEU A 178 -3.55 -10.46 0.02
CA LEU A 178 -4.02 -10.92 -1.30
C LEU A 178 -5.35 -11.67 -1.24
N THR A 179 -5.80 -12.14 -0.07
CA THR A 179 -7.06 -12.88 0.02
C THR A 179 -8.24 -11.89 0.03
N PRO A 180 -9.06 -11.72 -1.02
CA PRO A 180 -10.09 -10.67 -1.04
C PRO A 180 -11.12 -10.86 0.09
N SER A 181 -11.51 -9.78 0.77
CA SER A 181 -12.61 -9.81 1.72
C SER A 181 -13.97 -9.69 1.00
N GLU A 182 -15.05 -10.05 1.71
CA GLU A 182 -16.41 -9.81 1.23
C GLU A 182 -16.64 -8.32 0.92
N GLU A 183 -16.17 -7.41 1.79
CA GLU A 183 -16.23 -5.96 1.57
C GLU A 183 -15.51 -5.52 0.28
N GLU A 184 -14.37 -6.14 -0.06
CA GLU A 184 -13.64 -5.83 -1.29
C GLU A 184 -14.40 -6.32 -2.53
N ILE A 185 -15.00 -7.50 -2.47
CA ILE A 185 -15.83 -8.04 -3.55
C ILE A 185 -17.10 -7.19 -3.73
N GLU A 186 -17.75 -6.79 -2.64
CA GLU A 186 -18.89 -5.87 -2.66
C GLU A 186 -18.50 -4.50 -3.22
N GLY A 187 -17.32 -3.99 -2.88
CA GLY A 187 -16.78 -2.75 -3.43
C GLY A 187 -16.68 -2.77 -4.95
N TRP A 188 -16.28 -3.90 -5.55
CA TRP A 188 -16.30 -4.06 -7.00
C TRP A 188 -17.74 -4.07 -7.55
N ASN A 189 -18.64 -4.82 -6.92
CA ASN A 189 -20.03 -4.91 -7.35
C ASN A 189 -20.75 -3.56 -7.32
N LEU A 190 -20.41 -2.69 -6.36
CA LEU A 190 -20.93 -1.32 -6.28
C LEU A 190 -20.30 -0.39 -7.33
N ALA A 191 -19.03 -0.60 -7.68
CA ALA A 191 -18.34 0.19 -8.69
C ALA A 191 -18.80 -0.14 -10.12
N ARG A 192 -19.22 -1.39 -10.36
CA ARG A 192 -19.59 -1.90 -11.67
C ARG A 192 -20.62 -1.05 -12.41
N GLY A 193 -20.35 -0.78 -13.68
CA GLY A 193 -21.19 0.05 -14.54
C GLY A 193 -20.95 1.56 -14.38
N ASN A 194 -20.03 1.97 -13.50
CA ASN A 194 -19.58 3.35 -13.36
C ASN A 194 -18.07 3.40 -13.61
N ALA A 195 -17.65 3.80 -14.82
CA ALA A 195 -16.25 3.73 -15.25
C ALA A 195 -15.27 4.46 -14.29
N PRO A 196 -15.54 5.69 -13.80
CA PRO A 196 -14.72 6.31 -12.76
C PRO A 196 -14.65 5.50 -11.44
N ALA A 197 -15.73 4.87 -11.01
CA ALA A 197 -15.70 4.05 -9.80
C ALA A 197 -14.90 2.76 -10.03
N GLU A 198 -15.09 2.09 -11.17
CA GLU A 198 -14.33 0.90 -11.56
C GLU A 198 -12.83 1.23 -11.64
N LEU A 199 -12.48 2.37 -12.25
CA LEU A 199 -11.08 2.79 -12.39
C LEU A 199 -10.41 2.98 -11.03
N LEU A 200 -11.09 3.62 -10.08
CA LEU A 200 -10.57 3.81 -8.73
C LEU A 200 -10.44 2.48 -7.98
N TYR A 201 -11.40 1.57 -8.17
CA TYR A 201 -11.31 0.21 -7.63
C TYR A 201 -10.09 -0.53 -8.20
N LEU A 202 -9.91 -0.54 -9.52
CA LEU A 202 -8.78 -1.23 -10.17
C LEU A 202 -7.44 -0.63 -9.73
N ALA A 203 -7.33 0.69 -9.60
CA ALA A 203 -6.14 1.33 -9.05
C ALA A 203 -5.83 0.84 -7.62
N SER A 204 -6.86 0.62 -6.79
CA SER A 204 -6.68 0.11 -5.43
C SER A 204 -6.13 -1.31 -5.36
N GLN A 205 -6.41 -2.14 -6.37
CA GLN A 205 -5.94 -3.53 -6.42
C GLN A 205 -4.42 -3.61 -6.66
N LEU A 206 -3.84 -2.58 -7.28
CA LEU A 206 -2.38 -2.49 -7.44
C LEU A 206 -1.66 -2.50 -6.09
N LYS A 207 -2.29 -2.04 -5.00
CA LYS A 207 -1.67 -2.03 -3.67
C LYS A 207 -1.25 -3.44 -3.25
N CYS A 208 -2.20 -4.37 -3.19
CA CYS A 208 -1.93 -5.74 -2.73
C CYS A 208 -1.03 -6.49 -3.73
N LEU A 209 -1.25 -6.29 -5.03
CA LEU A 209 -0.46 -6.93 -6.08
C LEU A 209 0.99 -6.41 -6.12
N GLY A 210 1.17 -5.10 -6.01
CA GLY A 210 2.47 -4.44 -5.97
C GLY A 210 3.28 -4.88 -4.75
N CYS A 211 2.63 -5.00 -3.59
CA CYS A 211 3.24 -5.55 -2.39
C CYS A 211 3.77 -6.99 -2.59
N ALA A 212 3.05 -7.83 -3.34
CA ALA A 212 3.43 -9.22 -3.58
C ALA A 212 4.49 -9.41 -4.66
N ALA A 213 4.51 -8.52 -5.66
CA ALA A 213 5.29 -8.66 -6.88
C ALA A 213 6.80 -8.91 -6.70
N PRO A 214 7.54 -8.28 -5.75
CA PRO A 214 8.97 -8.53 -5.57
C PRO A 214 9.29 -10.00 -5.28
N LEU A 215 8.41 -10.70 -4.55
CA LEU A 215 8.62 -12.10 -4.19
C LEU A 215 8.46 -13.05 -5.38
N THR A 216 7.90 -12.58 -6.50
CA THR A 216 7.83 -13.36 -7.74
C THR A 216 9.17 -13.46 -8.46
N SER A 217 10.15 -12.61 -8.12
CA SER A 217 11.50 -12.69 -8.67
C SER A 217 12.37 -13.73 -7.97
N ALA A 218 11.91 -14.30 -6.86
CA ALA A 218 12.59 -15.37 -6.14
C ALA A 218 12.12 -16.73 -6.67
N GLU A 219 13.02 -17.48 -7.32
CA GLU A 219 12.73 -18.76 -8.01
C GLU A 219 11.89 -19.75 -7.16
N LYS A 220 12.21 -19.87 -5.87
CA LYS A 220 11.51 -20.80 -4.95
C LYS A 220 10.10 -20.34 -4.56
N LEU A 221 9.79 -19.05 -4.72
CA LEU A 221 8.54 -18.42 -4.29
C LEU A 221 7.62 -18.07 -5.47
N GLU A 222 8.19 -17.88 -6.67
CA GLU A 222 7.52 -17.36 -7.87
C GLU A 222 6.17 -18.02 -8.12
N LYS A 223 6.16 -19.35 -8.27
CA LYS A 223 4.93 -20.10 -8.60
C LYS A 223 3.84 -19.85 -7.56
N ARG A 224 4.18 -19.97 -6.28
CA ARG A 224 3.22 -19.86 -5.16
C ARG A 224 2.66 -18.44 -5.03
N VAL A 225 3.52 -17.42 -5.13
CA VAL A 225 3.08 -16.02 -5.03
C VAL A 225 2.23 -15.63 -6.24
N THR A 226 2.63 -16.07 -7.44
CA THR A 226 1.86 -15.82 -8.68
C THR A 226 0.47 -16.45 -8.61
N GLU A 227 0.35 -17.66 -8.07
CA GLU A 227 -0.95 -18.31 -7.84
C GLU A 227 -1.85 -17.50 -6.89
N TRP A 228 -1.29 -16.96 -5.79
CA TRP A 228 -2.05 -16.08 -4.88
C TRP A 228 -2.48 -14.78 -5.54
N MET A 229 -1.59 -14.12 -6.30
CA MET A 229 -1.92 -12.91 -7.05
C MET A 229 -3.02 -13.16 -8.08
N ARG A 230 -3.00 -14.31 -8.77
CA ARG A 230 -4.10 -14.69 -9.68
C ARG A 230 -5.42 -14.87 -8.94
N GLY A 231 -5.38 -15.56 -7.80
CA GLY A 231 -6.56 -15.73 -6.94
C GLY A 231 -7.17 -14.41 -6.48
N SER A 232 -6.34 -13.41 -6.17
CA SER A 232 -6.79 -12.11 -5.65
C SER A 232 -7.56 -11.26 -6.65
N VAL A 233 -7.52 -11.59 -7.95
CA VAL A 233 -8.21 -10.83 -9.00
C VAL A 233 -9.30 -11.64 -9.70
N MET A 234 -9.59 -12.87 -9.24
CA MET A 234 -10.57 -13.76 -9.89
C MET A 234 -12.01 -13.23 -9.86
N HIS A 235 -12.34 -12.31 -8.95
CA HIS A 235 -13.66 -11.66 -8.89
C HIS A 235 -13.84 -10.56 -9.94
N LEU A 236 -12.76 -10.16 -10.62
CA LEU A 236 -12.78 -9.15 -11.67
C LEU A 236 -13.03 -9.77 -13.06
N PRO A 237 -13.51 -8.98 -14.03
CA PRO A 237 -13.46 -9.37 -15.43
C PRO A 237 -12.04 -9.76 -15.83
N LYS A 238 -11.91 -10.88 -16.55
CA LYS A 238 -10.65 -11.52 -16.89
C LYS A 238 -9.62 -10.53 -17.48
N GLU A 239 -10.05 -9.67 -18.40
CA GLU A 239 -9.20 -8.65 -19.03
C GLU A 239 -8.56 -7.70 -18.01
N TYR A 240 -9.34 -7.19 -17.04
CA TYR A 240 -8.81 -6.30 -16.01
C TYR A 240 -7.88 -7.03 -15.04
N GLY A 241 -8.24 -8.25 -14.64
CA GLY A 241 -7.37 -9.08 -13.80
C GLY A 241 -6.03 -9.38 -14.47
N GLU A 242 -6.03 -9.75 -15.75
CA GLU A 242 -4.82 -10.01 -16.53
C GLU A 242 -3.96 -8.75 -16.71
N ASN A 243 -4.58 -7.58 -16.97
CA ASN A 243 -3.86 -6.32 -17.10
C ASN A 243 -3.23 -5.86 -15.77
N LEU A 244 -3.94 -6.02 -14.64
CA LEU A 244 -3.38 -5.73 -13.31
C LEU A 244 -2.17 -6.63 -13.00
N LEU A 245 -2.29 -7.92 -13.29
CA LEU A 245 -1.19 -8.87 -13.12
C LEU A 245 0.00 -8.51 -14.02
N ARG A 246 -0.25 -8.15 -15.28
CA ARG A 246 0.80 -7.72 -16.21
C ARG A 246 1.57 -6.51 -15.68
N ILE A 247 0.88 -5.48 -15.19
CA ILE A 247 1.53 -4.31 -14.60
C ILE A 247 2.47 -4.73 -13.46
N CYS A 248 1.99 -5.55 -12.53
CA CYS A 248 2.79 -5.91 -11.35
C CYS A 248 3.86 -6.98 -11.63
N LEU A 249 3.66 -7.88 -12.59
CA LEU A 249 4.59 -8.97 -12.88
C LEU A 249 5.61 -8.63 -13.98
N GLU A 250 5.31 -7.67 -14.85
CA GLU A 250 6.19 -7.29 -15.96
C GLU A 250 6.75 -5.89 -15.73
N GLU A 251 5.90 -4.87 -15.66
CA GLU A 251 6.36 -3.47 -15.59
C GLU A 251 7.11 -3.14 -14.29
N PHE A 252 6.68 -3.71 -13.15
CA PHE A 252 7.34 -3.47 -11.87
C PHE A 252 8.70 -4.18 -11.76
N ARG A 253 9.00 -5.18 -12.61
CA ARG A 253 10.33 -5.84 -12.62
C ARG A 253 11.44 -4.87 -13.03
N ASP A 254 11.11 -3.85 -13.82
CA ASP A 254 12.05 -2.84 -14.29
C ASP A 254 12.23 -1.65 -13.32
N PHE A 255 11.67 -1.76 -12.11
CA PHE A 255 11.81 -0.74 -11.08
C PHE A 255 13.23 -0.62 -10.56
N LYS A 256 13.74 0.61 -10.60
CA LYS A 256 15.07 0.96 -10.13
C LYS A 256 14.99 1.45 -8.68
N THR A 257 15.97 2.25 -8.25
CA THR A 257 16.06 2.82 -6.91
C THR A 257 15.31 4.16 -6.77
N ASP A 258 14.96 4.82 -7.87
CA ASP A 258 14.23 6.10 -7.84
C ASP A 258 12.72 5.86 -7.79
N THR A 259 12.13 6.07 -6.60
CA THR A 259 10.70 5.89 -6.36
C THR A 259 9.84 6.78 -7.27
N ILE A 260 10.26 8.01 -7.58
CA ILE A 260 9.48 8.92 -8.43
C ILE A 260 9.48 8.41 -9.87
N GLU A 261 10.63 7.96 -10.38
CA GLU A 261 10.72 7.33 -11.70
C GLU A 261 9.83 6.08 -11.78
N ASN A 262 9.85 5.25 -10.73
CA ASN A 262 9.02 4.05 -10.64
C ASN A 262 7.51 4.40 -10.63
N ILE A 263 7.11 5.45 -9.91
CA ILE A 263 5.73 5.96 -9.92
C ILE A 263 5.32 6.46 -11.30
N MET A 264 6.21 7.16 -12.02
CA MET A 264 5.94 7.63 -13.38
C MET A 264 5.75 6.46 -14.35
N LYS A 265 6.56 5.40 -14.24
CA LYS A 265 6.41 4.17 -15.04
C LYS A 265 5.11 3.44 -14.73
N ALA A 266 4.83 3.21 -13.44
CA ALA A 266 3.60 2.58 -12.99
C ALA A 266 2.35 3.33 -13.46
N SER A 267 2.40 4.67 -13.40
CA SER A 267 1.28 5.53 -13.84
C SER A 267 1.04 5.44 -15.33
N ARG A 268 2.12 5.37 -16.13
CA ARG A 268 2.03 5.16 -17.57
C ARG A 268 1.36 3.82 -17.88
N ALA A 269 1.90 2.73 -17.32
CA ALA A 269 1.37 1.39 -17.55
C ALA A 269 -0.10 1.26 -17.12
N PHE A 270 -0.46 1.83 -15.96
CA PHE A 270 -1.85 1.84 -15.51
C PHE A 270 -2.77 2.61 -16.46
N CYS A 271 -2.34 3.78 -16.94
CA CYS A 271 -3.11 4.57 -17.90
C CYS A 271 -3.32 3.82 -19.22
N GLU A 272 -2.26 3.27 -19.79
CA GLU A 272 -2.28 2.61 -21.10
C GLU A 272 -3.06 1.29 -21.08
N LEU A 273 -2.87 0.48 -20.04
CA LEU A 273 -3.41 -0.88 -19.99
C LEU A 273 -4.79 -0.97 -19.34
N ILE A 274 -5.17 0.00 -18.50
CA ILE A 274 -6.42 -0.05 -17.73
C ILE A 274 -7.23 1.22 -17.96
N ALA A 275 -6.67 2.39 -17.63
CA ALA A 275 -7.49 3.60 -17.49
C ALA A 275 -8.11 4.07 -18.80
N VAL A 276 -7.31 4.20 -19.87
CA VAL A 276 -7.82 4.65 -21.17
C VAL A 276 -8.83 3.65 -21.75
N PRO A 277 -8.51 2.33 -21.88
CA PRO A 277 -9.47 1.36 -22.42
C PRO A 277 -10.78 1.29 -21.64
N LEU A 278 -10.74 1.37 -20.31
CA LEU A 278 -11.93 1.36 -19.47
C LEU A 278 -12.79 2.61 -19.70
N MET A 279 -12.17 3.79 -19.71
CA MET A 279 -12.90 5.05 -19.83
C MET A 279 -13.50 5.22 -21.24
N GLU A 280 -12.81 4.79 -22.30
CA GLU A 280 -13.35 4.80 -23.67
C GLU A 280 -14.59 3.91 -23.79
N ARG A 281 -14.57 2.71 -23.22
CA ARG A 281 -15.75 1.82 -23.19
C ARG A 281 -16.92 2.44 -22.43
N GLY A 282 -16.65 3.13 -21.33
CA GLY A 282 -17.66 3.80 -20.53
C GLY A 282 -18.34 4.99 -21.23
N CYS A 283 -17.66 5.63 -22.19
CA CYS A 283 -18.23 6.73 -22.99
C CYS A 283 -19.10 6.25 -24.18
N LEU A 284 -19.08 4.97 -24.51
CA LEU A 284 -19.86 4.37 -25.60
C LEU A 284 -21.23 3.82 -25.16
N LEU A 285 -21.54 3.92 -23.86
CA LEU A 285 -22.81 3.53 -23.24
C LEU A 285 -23.62 4.76 -22.84
#